data_AF-A0A0P6X9D4-F1
#
_entry.id   AF-A0A0P6X9D4-F1
#
_cell.length_a   1.000
_cell.length_b   1.000
_cell.length_c   1.000
_cell.angle_alpha   90.00
_cell.angle_beta   90.00
_cell.angle_gamma   90.00
#
_symmetry.space_group_name_H-M   'P 1'
#
loop_
_entity.id
_entity.type
_entity.pdbx_description
1 polymer ?
#
loop_
_entity_poly.entity_id
_entity_poly.type
_entity_poly.pdbx_seq_one_letter_code
_entity_poly.pdbx_strand_id
1 'polypeptide(L)'
;MNLTIHSLSTESDFFRARNFLREVFLANERLEHSWTVARLDYWRWHFIATCQFTRPFDQVMVGWQTATGELAAVMHAFGFGEIRAHIHPRYRSAALEDEMFSYAEQHYSTTPMRLKTGSESSSRYSPMTLCGSRSSPRADSANTLAGITITGAI
;
A
#
# COMPACT_ATOMS: atom_id res chain seq x y z
N MET A 1 -29.42 2.86 2.47
CA MET A 1 -28.29 2.67 3.40
C MET A 1 -27.57 3.99 3.51
N ASN A 2 -27.27 4.48 4.72
CA ASN A 2 -26.60 5.76 4.89
C ASN A 2 -25.09 5.51 5.02
N LEU A 3 -24.31 6.00 4.06
CA LEU A 3 -22.86 5.89 4.05
C LEU A 3 -22.27 7.29 4.19
N THR A 4 -21.17 7.41 4.94
CA THR A 4 -20.45 8.67 5.10
C THR A 4 -19.13 8.60 4.35
N ILE A 5 -18.82 9.67 3.63
CA ILE A 5 -17.58 9.80 2.87
C ILE A 5 -16.48 10.26 3.83
N HIS A 6 -15.32 9.61 3.78
CA HIS A 6 -14.17 9.92 4.62
C HIS A 6 -12.86 9.84 3.83
N SER A 7 -12.01 10.86 3.95
CA SER A 7 -10.65 10.84 3.39
C SER A 7 -9.79 9.83 4.14
N LEU A 8 -9.06 8.98 3.42
CA LEU A 8 -8.17 7.97 4.02
C LEU A 8 -6.73 8.50 3.98
N SER A 9 -6.33 9.22 5.04
CA SER A 9 -5.05 9.94 5.07
C SER A 9 -4.00 9.36 6.01
N THR A 10 -4.39 8.48 6.92
CA THR A 10 -3.45 7.92 7.90
C THR A 10 -2.90 6.57 7.46
N GLU A 11 -1.80 6.15 8.08
CA GLU A 11 -1.24 4.81 7.87
C GLU A 11 -2.22 3.71 8.28
N SER A 12 -2.96 3.93 9.37
CA SER A 12 -4.03 3.05 9.82
C SER A 12 -5.10 2.89 8.74
N ASP A 13 -5.50 3.99 8.09
CA ASP A 13 -6.50 3.95 7.02
C ASP A 13 -6.03 3.18 5.80
N PHE A 14 -4.74 3.28 5.44
CA PHE A 14 -4.19 2.46 4.38
C PHE A 14 -4.30 0.97 4.71
N PHE A 15 -3.96 0.56 5.94
CA PHE A 15 -4.10 -0.84 6.34
C PHE A 15 -5.58 -1.28 6.43
N ARG A 16 -6.50 -0.38 6.78
CA ARG A 16 -7.94 -0.64 6.70
C ARG A 16 -8.39 -0.87 5.25
N ALA A 17 -7.98 -0.02 4.31
CA ALA A 17 -8.25 -0.22 2.88
C ALA A 17 -7.65 -1.52 2.36
N ARG A 18 -6.44 -1.88 2.82
CA ARG A 18 -5.77 -3.13 2.50
C ARG A 18 -6.52 -4.36 3.02
N ASN A 19 -7.09 -4.29 4.22
CA ASN A 19 -7.93 -5.36 4.77
C ASN A 19 -9.27 -5.46 4.04
N PHE A 20 -9.89 -4.31 3.75
CA PHE A 20 -11.09 -4.22 2.93
C PHE A 20 -10.91 -4.94 1.58
N LEU A 21 -9.82 -4.73 0.84
CA LEU A 21 -9.59 -5.44 -0.42
C LEU A 21 -9.49 -6.97 -0.27
N ARG A 22 -9.04 -7.49 0.88
CA ARG A 22 -9.07 -8.94 1.14
C ARG A 22 -10.48 -9.45 1.29
N GLU A 23 -11.30 -8.72 2.04
CA GLU A 23 -12.70 -9.05 2.25
C GLU A 23 -13.47 -9.01 0.93
N VAL A 24 -13.25 -7.97 0.13
CA VAL A 24 -13.84 -7.84 -1.22
C VAL A 24 -13.44 -8.99 -2.13
N PHE A 25 -12.17 -9.40 -2.10
CA PHE A 25 -11.70 -10.53 -2.91
C PHE A 25 -12.39 -11.84 -2.53
N LEU A 26 -12.54 -12.11 -1.23
CA LEU A 26 -13.26 -13.30 -0.75
C LEU A 26 -14.75 -13.23 -1.05
N ALA A 27 -15.37 -12.06 -0.89
CA ALA A 27 -16.79 -11.84 -1.16
C ALA A 27 -17.14 -11.94 -2.64
N ASN A 28 -16.17 -11.73 -3.54
CA ASN A 28 -16.31 -11.90 -4.99
C ASN A 28 -15.90 -13.30 -5.46
N GLU A 29 -15.95 -14.31 -4.60
CA GLU A 29 -15.56 -15.69 -4.95
C GLU A 29 -14.13 -15.81 -5.52
N ARG A 30 -13.23 -14.88 -5.14
CA ARG A 30 -11.85 -14.77 -5.63
C ARG A 30 -11.73 -14.31 -7.09
N LEU A 31 -12.75 -13.65 -7.62
CA LEU A 31 -12.71 -12.96 -8.91
C LEU A 31 -12.20 -11.52 -8.74
N GLU A 32 -11.36 -11.07 -9.66
CA GLU A 32 -10.72 -9.74 -9.62
C GLU A 32 -11.64 -8.62 -10.13
N HIS A 33 -12.81 -8.42 -9.49
CA HIS A 33 -13.68 -7.26 -9.75
C HIS A 33 -13.16 -5.97 -9.09
N SER A 34 -12.22 -6.09 -8.16
CA SER A 34 -11.50 -4.99 -7.51
C SER A 34 -10.01 -5.30 -7.54
N TRP A 35 -9.19 -4.31 -7.22
CA TRP A 35 -7.75 -4.54 -7.14
C TRP A 35 -7.42 -5.57 -6.07
N THR A 36 -6.41 -6.38 -6.35
CA THR A 36 -5.80 -7.24 -5.34
C THR A 36 -4.95 -6.41 -4.39
N VAL A 37 -4.72 -6.94 -3.18
CA VAL A 37 -3.83 -6.33 -2.18
C VAL A 37 -2.44 -6.09 -2.75
N ALA A 38 -1.91 -7.02 -3.55
CA ALA A 38 -0.60 -6.87 -4.18
C ALA A 38 -0.55 -5.66 -5.12
N ARG A 39 -1.63 -5.39 -5.87
CA ARG A 39 -1.71 -4.22 -6.76
C ARG A 39 -1.79 -2.91 -5.98
N LEU A 40 -2.52 -2.90 -4.86
CA LEU A 40 -2.55 -1.75 -3.95
C LEU A 40 -1.16 -1.46 -3.35
N ASP A 41 -0.48 -2.50 -2.85
CA ASP A 41 0.87 -2.39 -2.27
C ASP A 41 1.88 -1.90 -3.32
N TYR A 42 1.79 -2.42 -4.55
CA TYR A 42 2.63 -1.98 -5.66
C TYR A 42 2.38 -0.51 -6.04
N TRP A 43 1.13 -0.07 -6.12
CA TRP A 43 0.79 1.32 -6.40
C TRP A 43 1.37 2.27 -5.34
N ARG A 44 1.23 1.94 -4.05
CA ARG A 44 1.78 2.75 -2.97
C ARG A 44 3.31 2.82 -2.97
N TRP A 45 3.99 1.68 -3.03
CA TRP A 45 5.44 1.67 -2.84
C TRP A 45 6.23 1.95 -4.13
N HIS A 46 5.74 1.45 -5.26
CA HIS A 46 6.41 1.69 -6.53
C HIS A 46 5.92 2.98 -7.17
N PHE A 47 4.64 3.08 -7.53
CA PHE A 47 4.19 4.23 -8.32
C PHE A 47 4.19 5.55 -7.55
N ILE A 48 3.75 5.55 -6.29
CA ILE A 48 3.80 6.76 -5.46
C ILE A 48 5.23 7.00 -4.95
N ALA A 49 5.76 6.11 -4.10
CA ALA A 49 7.00 6.41 -3.39
C ALA A 49 8.26 6.39 -4.28
N THR A 50 8.35 5.45 -5.24
CA THR A 50 9.53 5.34 -6.13
C THR A 50 9.42 6.27 -7.33
N CYS A 51 8.33 6.12 -8.11
CA CYS A 51 8.19 6.82 -9.39
C CYS A 51 7.63 8.23 -9.26
N GLN A 52 6.97 8.56 -8.13
CA GLN A 52 6.26 9.83 -7.94
C GLN A 52 5.27 10.11 -9.09
N PHE A 53 4.66 9.03 -9.59
CA PHE A 53 3.78 9.03 -10.74
C PHE A 53 2.40 9.61 -10.40
N THR A 54 1.99 9.45 -9.15
CA THR A 54 0.77 10.02 -8.58
C THR A 54 1.05 10.81 -7.32
N ARG A 55 0.07 11.61 -6.92
CA ARG A 55 0.07 12.22 -5.58
C ARG A 55 0.11 11.13 -4.50
N PRO A 56 0.66 11.44 -3.31
CA PRO A 56 0.62 10.58 -2.14
C PRO A 56 -0.78 10.02 -1.84
N PHE A 57 -0.83 8.77 -1.35
CA PHE A 57 -2.11 8.06 -1.16
C PHE A 57 -3.07 8.83 -0.23
N ASP A 58 -2.53 9.51 0.78
CA ASP A 58 -3.24 10.28 1.79
C ASP A 58 -3.96 11.50 1.23
N GLN A 59 -3.67 11.88 -0.02
CA GLN A 59 -4.31 12.98 -0.74
C GLN A 59 -5.30 12.51 -1.81
N VAL A 60 -5.28 11.22 -2.17
CA VAL A 60 -6.05 10.71 -3.32
C VAL A 60 -6.96 9.54 -2.98
N MET A 61 -6.93 9.04 -1.76
CA MET A 61 -7.75 7.91 -1.33
C MET A 61 -8.90 8.37 -0.45
N VAL A 62 -10.10 7.88 -0.78
CA VAL A 62 -11.34 8.15 -0.06
C VAL A 62 -12.09 6.84 0.17
N GLY A 63 -12.83 6.75 1.26
CA GLY A 63 -13.66 5.60 1.61
C GLY A 63 -15.08 6.00 1.96
N TRP A 64 -16.02 5.09 1.70
CA TRP A 64 -17.39 5.16 2.17
C TRP A 64 -17.54 4.24 3.36
N GLN A 65 -18.00 4.79 4.49
CA GLN A 65 -18.15 4.05 5.73
C GLN A 65 -19.62 3.91 6.13
N THR A 66 -19.97 2.75 6.68
CA THR A 66 -21.24 2.55 7.35
C THR A 66 -21.28 3.33 8.66
N ALA A 67 -22.47 3.49 9.25
CA ALA A 67 -22.62 4.08 10.58
C ALA A 67 -21.83 3.34 11.69
N THR A 68 -21.47 2.07 11.46
CA THR A 68 -20.64 1.26 12.36
C THR A 68 -19.14 1.39 12.10
N GLY A 69 -18.71 2.17 11.11
CA GLY A 69 -17.31 2.40 10.76
C GLY A 69 -16.70 1.34 9.82
N GLU A 70 -17.52 0.44 9.26
CA GLU A 70 -17.07 -0.54 8.28
C GLU A 70 -16.91 0.12 6.91
N LEU A 71 -15.87 -0.24 6.16
CA LEU A 71 -15.69 0.25 4.79
C LEU A 71 -16.65 -0.48 3.84
N ALA A 72 -17.52 0.27 3.18
CA ALA A 72 -18.41 -0.22 2.13
C ALA A 72 -17.76 -0.12 0.74
N ALA A 73 -17.01 0.96 0.51
CA ALA A 73 -16.26 1.19 -0.72
C ALA A 73 -14.98 1.99 -0.46
N VAL A 74 -14.01 1.84 -1.34
CA VAL A 74 -12.76 2.63 -1.39
C VAL A 74 -12.54 3.10 -2.82
N MET A 75 -12.15 4.35 -2.99
CA MET A 75 -11.80 4.91 -4.30
C MET A 75 -10.50 5.69 -4.22
N HIS A 76 -9.68 5.60 -5.26
CA HIS A 76 -8.51 6.45 -5.38
C HIS A 76 -8.17 6.78 -6.83
N ALA A 77 -7.53 7.94 -7.04
CA ALA A 77 -6.94 8.26 -8.32
C ALA A 77 -5.69 7.40 -8.56
N PHE A 78 -5.52 6.91 -9.79
CA PHE A 78 -4.34 6.16 -10.24
C PHE A 78 -3.38 7.01 -11.10
N GLY A 79 -3.87 8.12 -11.67
CA GLY A 79 -3.11 9.00 -12.57
C GLY A 79 -3.74 9.09 -13.95
N PHE A 80 -3.38 10.11 -14.73
CA PHE A 80 -3.90 10.32 -16.10
C PHE A 80 -5.42 10.32 -16.24
N GLY A 81 -6.13 10.87 -15.25
CA GLY A 81 -7.60 10.86 -15.23
C GLY A 81 -8.22 9.48 -14.94
N GLU A 82 -7.39 8.48 -14.65
CA GLU A 82 -7.86 7.15 -14.27
C GLU A 82 -8.15 7.08 -12.77
N ILE A 83 -9.30 6.52 -12.44
CA ILE A 83 -9.81 6.35 -11.09
C ILE A 83 -10.08 4.87 -10.88
N ARG A 84 -9.81 4.40 -9.66
CA ARG A 84 -10.07 3.03 -9.24
C ARG A 84 -11.07 3.03 -8.11
N ALA A 85 -12.22 2.42 -8.36
CA ALA A 85 -13.28 2.22 -7.39
C ALA A 85 -13.33 0.74 -7.01
N HIS A 86 -13.49 0.48 -5.71
CA HIS A 86 -13.58 -0.84 -5.12
C HIS A 86 -14.79 -0.86 -4.20
N ILE A 87 -15.79 -1.68 -4.51
CA ILE A 87 -17.05 -1.74 -3.78
C ILE A 87 -17.22 -3.15 -3.23
N HIS A 88 -17.51 -3.27 -1.95
CA HIS A 88 -17.80 -4.56 -1.36
C HIS A 88 -19.18 -5.06 -1.86
N PRO A 89 -19.29 -6.32 -2.35
CA PRO A 89 -20.50 -6.80 -3.04
C PRO A 89 -21.80 -6.63 -2.25
N ARG A 90 -21.78 -6.91 -0.95
CA ARG A 90 -22.90 -6.69 0.00
C ARG A 90 -23.50 -5.27 -0.01
N TYR A 91 -22.70 -4.25 -0.32
CA TYR A 91 -23.12 -2.86 -0.28
C TYR A 91 -23.30 -2.25 -1.69
N ARG A 92 -23.06 -3.05 -2.74
CA ARG A 92 -23.14 -2.60 -4.11
C ARG A 92 -24.59 -2.24 -4.47
N SER A 93 -24.78 -1.04 -4.97
CA SER A 93 -26.07 -0.54 -5.44
C SER A 93 -25.84 0.58 -6.46
N ALA A 94 -26.80 0.79 -7.36
CA ALA A 94 -26.72 1.87 -8.35
C ALA A 94 -26.54 3.25 -7.67
N ALA A 95 -27.26 3.51 -6.57
CA ALA A 95 -27.14 4.75 -5.82
C ALA A 95 -25.73 5.01 -5.27
N LEU A 96 -25.02 3.96 -4.80
CA LEU A 96 -23.64 4.10 -4.35
C LEU A 96 -22.69 4.34 -5.52
N GLU A 97 -22.88 3.63 -6.63
CA GLU A 97 -22.06 3.83 -7.83
C GLU A 97 -22.22 5.25 -8.39
N ASP A 98 -23.44 5.78 -8.44
CA ASP A 98 -23.75 7.15 -8.87
C ASP A 98 -23.12 8.19 -7.94
N GLU A 99 -23.15 7.97 -6.62
CA GLU A 99 -22.50 8.85 -5.64
C GLU A 99 -20.97 8.85 -5.81
N MET A 100 -20.38 7.67 -5.99
CA MET A 100 -18.93 7.54 -6.24
C MET A 100 -18.52 8.22 -7.54
N PHE A 101 -19.32 8.07 -8.60
CA PHE A 101 -19.09 8.73 -9.87
C PHE A 101 -19.18 10.26 -9.74
N SER A 102 -20.21 10.75 -9.06
CA SER A 102 -20.38 12.20 -8.79
C SER A 102 -19.22 12.77 -7.97
N TYR A 103 -18.74 12.03 -6.96
CA TYR A 103 -17.55 12.41 -6.19
C TYR A 103 -16.31 12.45 -7.08
N ALA A 104 -16.11 11.42 -7.91
CA ALA A 104 -14.99 11.36 -8.85
C ALA A 104 -14.95 12.57 -9.79
N GLU A 105 -16.09 12.95 -10.37
CA GLU A 105 -16.19 14.13 -11.23
C GLU A 105 -15.87 15.42 -10.47
N GLN A 106 -16.35 15.59 -9.25
CA GLN A 106 -16.12 16.81 -8.47
C GLN A 106 -14.66 16.95 -8.00
N HIS A 107 -14.00 15.84 -7.66
CA HIS A 107 -12.72 15.86 -6.97
C HIS A 107 -11.52 15.48 -7.86
N TYR A 108 -11.72 14.73 -8.93
CA TYR A 108 -10.63 14.20 -9.77
C TYR A 108 -10.61 14.75 -11.20
N SER A 109 -11.67 15.40 -11.68
CA SER A 109 -11.78 15.89 -13.08
C SER A 109 -10.78 16.98 -13.46
N THR A 110 -10.43 17.87 -12.53
CA THR A 110 -9.61 19.06 -12.82
C THR A 110 -8.16 18.91 -12.40
N THR A 111 -7.74 17.74 -11.90
CA THR A 111 -6.38 17.54 -11.39
C THR A 111 -5.36 17.60 -12.53
N PRO A 112 -4.60 18.70 -12.71
CA PRO A 112 -3.60 18.79 -13.75
C PRO A 112 -2.37 17.99 -13.32
N MET A 113 -1.80 17.25 -14.25
CA MET A 113 -0.60 16.46 -14.00
C MET A 113 0.61 17.38 -13.80
N ARG A 114 1.38 17.17 -12.72
CA ARG A 114 2.78 17.62 -12.68
C ARG A 114 3.65 16.45 -13.13
N LEU A 115 3.80 16.31 -14.45
CA LEU A 115 4.90 15.51 -14.99
C LEU A 115 6.19 16.13 -14.48
N LYS A 116 7.10 15.34 -13.93
CA LYS A 116 8.52 15.73 -13.95
C LYS A 116 8.95 15.72 -15.40
N THR A 117 8.76 16.83 -16.11
CA THR A 117 9.49 17.08 -17.35
C THR A 117 10.97 16.99 -17.00
N GLY A 118 11.68 16.06 -17.64
CA GLY A 118 13.10 15.82 -17.38
C GLY A 118 13.92 17.07 -17.68
N SER A 119 14.18 17.87 -16.65
CA SER A 119 15.16 18.96 -16.69
C SER A 119 15.70 19.30 -15.30
N GLU A 120 15.92 18.29 -14.45
CA GLU A 120 16.79 18.44 -13.29
C GLU A 120 17.76 17.26 -13.25
N SER A 121 18.81 17.39 -14.06
CA SER A 121 20.06 16.69 -13.85
C SER A 121 20.69 17.18 -12.54
N SER A 122 20.78 16.31 -11.53
CA SER A 122 22.00 16.11 -10.74
C SER A 122 21.71 15.41 -9.41
N SER A 123 22.49 14.37 -9.16
CA SER A 123 22.96 13.93 -7.84
C SER A 123 22.21 12.78 -7.15
N ARG A 124 22.88 11.61 -7.27
CA ARG A 124 22.93 10.46 -6.36
C ARG A 124 21.81 9.42 -6.44
N TYR A 125 21.82 8.67 -7.54
CA TYR A 125 21.59 7.23 -7.45
C TYR A 125 22.83 6.58 -6.82
N SER A 126 22.74 6.12 -5.57
CA SER A 126 23.65 5.07 -5.07
C SER A 126 23.06 3.73 -5.53
N PRO A 127 23.78 2.90 -6.30
CA PRO A 127 23.30 1.58 -6.62
C PRO A 127 23.11 0.79 -5.32
N MET A 128 21.97 0.11 -5.24
CA MET A 128 21.62 -0.85 -4.21
C MET A 128 22.77 -1.85 -4.06
N THR A 129 23.52 -1.76 -2.96
CA THR A 129 24.51 -2.78 -2.62
C THR A 129 23.74 -4.07 -2.38
N LEU A 130 23.81 -5.01 -3.34
CA LEU A 130 23.50 -6.41 -3.11
C LEU A 130 24.35 -6.84 -1.92
N CYS A 131 23.73 -6.97 -0.74
CA CYS A 131 24.39 -7.49 0.44
C CYS A 131 24.79 -8.93 0.11
N GLY A 132 26.10 -9.13 0.03
CA GLY A 132 26.73 -10.36 -0.41
C GLY A 132 26.34 -11.56 0.42
N SER A 133 26.28 -12.68 -0.28
CA SER A 133 26.46 -14.05 0.21
C SER A 133 27.17 -14.16 1.56
N ARG A 134 26.42 -14.44 2.63
CA ARG A 134 27.00 -15.10 3.81
C ARG A 134 27.12 -16.59 3.50
N SER A 135 28.26 -16.97 2.96
CA SER A 135 28.77 -18.33 3.08
C SER A 135 29.01 -18.64 4.56
N SER A 136 28.35 -19.68 5.04
CA SER A 136 28.55 -20.33 6.34
C SER A 136 30.03 -20.71 6.55
N PRO A 137 30.64 -20.44 7.73
CA PRO A 137 31.89 -21.08 8.10
C PRO A 137 31.59 -22.40 8.83
N ARG A 138 32.02 -23.50 8.19
CA ARG A 138 32.25 -24.79 8.83
C ARG A 138 33.22 -24.61 10.01
N ALA A 139 32.90 -25.33 11.09
CA ALA A 139 33.82 -25.58 12.18
C ALA A 139 35.05 -26.32 11.66
N ASP A 140 36.24 -25.80 11.99
CA ASP A 140 37.45 -26.61 12.09
C ASP A 140 38.29 -26.09 13.26
N SER A 141 38.72 -27.07 14.04
CA SER A 141 39.45 -27.02 15.30
C SER A 141 40.88 -26.52 15.17
N ALA A 142 41.32 -25.68 16.11
CA ALA A 142 42.73 -25.60 16.50
C ALA A 142 42.88 -25.11 17.96
N ASN A 143 43.35 -26.05 18.78
CA ASN A 143 43.99 -25.92 20.08
C ASN A 143 44.80 -24.62 20.27
N THR A 144 44.62 -23.92 21.39
CA THR A 144 45.73 -23.28 22.13
C THR A 144 45.36 -23.19 23.61
N LEU A 145 46.19 -23.85 24.43
CA LEU A 145 46.19 -23.89 25.89
C LEU A 145 46.74 -22.59 26.51
N ALA A 146 46.02 -22.05 27.49
CA ALA A 146 46.50 -21.36 28.70
C ALA A 146 45.24 -21.05 29.53
N GLY A 147 44.92 -21.72 30.64
CA GLY A 147 45.70 -21.86 31.86
C GLY A 147 45.09 -20.93 32.92
N ILE A 148 44.41 -21.49 33.93
CA ILE A 148 44.41 -21.09 35.35
C ILE A 148 43.36 -21.95 36.09
N THR A 149 43.88 -22.71 37.06
CA THR A 149 43.22 -23.61 38.01
C THR A 149 42.71 -22.83 39.22
N ILE A 150 41.49 -23.09 39.71
CA ILE A 150 41.16 -22.99 41.15
C ILE A 150 40.16 -24.10 41.54
N THR A 151 40.72 -25.12 42.21
CA THR A 151 40.28 -25.82 43.43
C THR A 151 38.82 -26.25 43.60
N GLY A 152 38.61 -27.57 43.64
CA GLY A 152 37.40 -28.19 44.19
C GLY A 152 37.48 -28.37 45.71
N ALA A 153 36.31 -28.38 46.34
CA ALA A 153 35.98 -29.26 47.46
C ALA A 153 34.44 -29.24 47.61
N ILE A 154 33.90 -30.46 47.59
CA ILE A 154 32.59 -30.98 48.01
C ILE A 154 31.75 -30.02 48.87
#